data_AF-A0A9N9BAE2-F1
#
_entry.id   AF-A0A9N9BAE2-F1
#
_cell.length_a   1.000
_cell.length_b   1.000
_cell.length_c   1.000
_cell.angle_alpha   90.00
_cell.angle_beta   90.00
_cell.angle_gamma   90.00
#
_symmetry.space_group_name_H-M   'P 1'
#
loop_
_entity.id
_entity.type
_entity.pdbx_description
1 polymer ?
#
loop_
_entity_poly.entity_id
_entity_poly.type
_entity_poly.pdbx_seq_one_letter_code
_entity_poly.pdbx_strand_id
1 'polypeptide(L)'
;MSRVAIFDQNSDNIIVECMLKWQAMPNRYVMISRQRLPMYTPRQISRRWNNHLKHGKPLTEREKSFISYLVPITTTTRGQTSWTRICYKLYDRFHVLHSADKT
;
A
#
# COMPACT_ATOMS: atom_id res chain seq x y z
N MET A 1 28.63 -0.77 -6.64
CA MET A 1 27.74 -1.16 -5.52
C MET A 1 27.00 0.06 -5.01
N SER A 2 25.70 0.19 -5.29
CA SER A 2 24.89 1.36 -4.90
C SER A 2 24.49 1.27 -3.42
N ARG A 3 24.96 2.22 -2.60
CA ARG A 3 24.54 2.39 -1.19
C ARG A 3 23.02 2.45 -1.11
N VAL A 4 22.41 1.48 -0.43
CA VAL A 4 20.97 1.51 -0.14
C VAL A 4 20.76 2.69 0.80
N ALA A 5 19.98 3.68 0.37
CA ALA A 5 19.53 4.72 1.27
C ALA A 5 18.66 4.06 2.34
N ILE A 6 19.05 4.23 3.61
CA ILE A 6 18.27 3.74 4.74
C ILE A 6 17.11 4.74 4.91
N PHE A 7 15.90 4.29 4.60
CA PHE A 7 14.68 5.02 4.90
C PHE A 7 14.26 4.70 6.33
N ASP A 8 13.97 5.74 7.10
CA ASP A 8 13.38 5.61 8.43
C ASP A 8 11.85 5.70 8.39
N GLN A 9 11.20 5.38 9.51
CA GLN A 9 9.75 5.38 9.62
C GLN A 9 9.14 6.77 9.36
N ASN A 10 9.83 7.83 9.77
CA ASN A 10 9.36 9.20 9.57
C ASN A 10 9.34 9.56 8.07
N SER A 11 10.40 9.22 7.35
CA SER A 11 10.49 9.40 5.91
C SER A 11 9.44 8.59 5.17
N ASP A 12 9.20 7.34 5.58
CA ASP A 12 8.14 6.51 5.01
C ASP A 12 6.75 7.13 5.22
N ASN A 13 6.46 7.63 6.43
CA ASN A 13 5.20 8.30 6.72
C ASN A 13 5.00 9.55 5.83
N ILE A 14 6.05 10.36 5.66
CA ILE A 14 6.03 11.55 4.79
C ILE A 14 5.78 11.15 3.32
N ILE A 15 6.43 10.08 2.84
CA ILE A 15 6.20 9.57 1.48
C ILE A 15 4.73 9.16 1.33
N VAL A 16 4.19 8.39 2.27
CA VAL A 16 2.78 7.93 2.23
C VAL A 16 1.82 9.12 2.18
N GLU A 17 1.95 10.08 3.10
CA GLU A 17 1.09 11.27 3.14
C GLU A 17 1.14 12.06 1.84
N CYS A 18 2.34 12.31 1.31
CA CYS A 18 2.50 13.05 0.07
C CYS A 18 1.98 12.28 -1.14
N MET A 19 2.13 10.96 -1.17
CA MET A 19 1.63 10.14 -2.25
C MET A 19 0.10 10.06 -2.26
N LEU A 20 -0.55 10.08 -1.10
CA LEU A 20 -2.00 10.25 -0.99
C LEU A 20 -2.44 11.64 -1.46
N LYS A 21 -1.73 12.70 -1.06
CA LYS A 21 -2.07 14.09 -1.41
C LYS A 21 -1.83 14.43 -2.89
N TRP A 22 -0.79 13.86 -3.50
CA TRP A 22 -0.32 14.20 -4.84
C TRP A 22 -0.42 13.03 -5.83
N GLN A 23 -1.29 12.05 -5.59
CA GLN A 23 -1.35 10.83 -6.40
C GLN A 23 -1.52 11.12 -7.91
N ALA A 24 -2.33 12.14 -8.23
CA ALA A 24 -2.65 12.55 -9.59
C ALA A 24 -1.57 13.43 -10.25
N MET A 25 -0.55 13.87 -9.50
CA MET A 25 0.49 14.74 -10.04
C MET A 25 1.60 13.92 -10.72
N PRO A 26 1.97 14.24 -11.98
CA PRO A 26 2.97 13.48 -12.72
C PRO A 26 4.39 13.63 -12.14
N ASN A 27 4.69 14.75 -11.48
CA ASN A 27 5.98 15.06 -10.88
C ASN A 27 6.04 14.84 -9.35
N ARG A 28 5.09 14.09 -8.77
CA ARG A 28 4.97 13.88 -7.32
C ARG A 28 6.27 13.47 -6.63
N TYR A 29 7.07 12.57 -7.21
CA TYR A 29 8.35 12.16 -6.61
C TYR A 29 9.38 13.29 -6.56
N VAL A 30 9.39 14.17 -7.57
CA VAL A 30 10.25 15.35 -7.60
C VAL A 30 9.82 16.35 -6.53
N MET A 31 8.51 16.52 -6.35
CA MET A 31 7.97 17.38 -5.29
C MET A 31 8.32 16.86 -3.90
N ILE A 32 8.16 15.56 -3.65
CA ILE A 32 8.51 14.96 -2.35
C ILE A 32 10.00 15.14 -2.07
N SER A 33 10.85 14.83 -3.04
CA SER A 33 12.30 15.01 -2.93
C SER A 33 12.63 16.47 -2.59
N ARG A 34 12.15 17.44 -3.36
CA ARG A 34 12.56 18.84 -3.19
C ARG A 34 11.96 19.52 -1.95
N GLN A 35 10.72 19.18 -1.59
CA GLN A 35 9.97 19.95 -0.59
C GLN A 35 9.90 19.27 0.78
N ARG A 36 10.03 17.95 0.83
CA ARG A 36 9.77 17.17 2.05
C ARG A 36 10.95 16.34 2.49
N LEU A 37 11.65 15.73 1.54
CA LEU A 37 12.75 14.80 1.82
C LEU A 37 13.96 15.10 0.90
N PRO A 38 14.62 16.26 1.05
CA PRO A 38 15.74 16.68 0.18
C PRO A 38 16.95 15.76 0.25
N MET A 39 17.07 14.95 1.31
CA MET A 39 18.10 13.91 1.43
C MET A 39 17.90 12.72 0.50
N TYR A 40 16.71 12.52 -0.08
CA TYR A 40 16.44 11.44 -1.01
C TYR A 40 16.17 11.95 -2.41
N THR A 41 16.77 11.30 -3.39
CA THR A 41 16.49 11.56 -4.80
C THR A 41 15.07 11.09 -5.17
N PRO A 42 14.44 11.69 -6.20
CA PRO A 42 13.13 11.25 -6.68
C PRO A 42 13.11 9.76 -7.04
N ARG A 43 14.24 9.23 -7.54
CA ARG A 43 14.41 7.81 -7.88
C ARG A 43 14.38 6.90 -6.65
N GLN A 44 15.03 7.30 -5.56
CA GLN A 44 15.00 6.53 -4.30
C GLN A 44 13.58 6.51 -3.71
N ILE A 45 12.89 7.65 -3.71
CA ILE A 45 11.50 7.76 -3.22
C ILE A 45 10.56 6.90 -4.06
N SER A 46 10.66 6.97 -5.40
CA SER A 46 9.86 6.14 -6.29
C SER A 46 10.07 4.65 -6.04
N ARG A 47 11.32 4.22 -5.87
CA ARG A 47 11.63 2.82 -5.54
C ARG A 47 11.07 2.42 -4.18
N ARG A 48 11.22 3.27 -3.15
CA ARG A 48 10.68 3.03 -1.81
C ARG A 48 9.17 2.88 -1.84
N TRP A 49 8.48 3.79 -2.53
CA TRP A 49 7.04 3.72 -2.71
C TRP A 49 6.62 2.42 -3.41
N ASN A 50 7.09 2.18 -4.64
CA ASN A 50 6.59 1.07 -5.43
C ASN A 50 6.92 -0.30 -4.82
N ASN A 51 8.04 -0.43 -4.11
CA ASN A 51 8.48 -1.74 -3.59
C ASN A 51 8.03 -2.00 -2.15
N HIS A 52 7.79 -0.96 -1.34
CA HIS A 52 7.61 -1.13 0.11
C HIS A 52 6.40 -0.40 0.71
N LEU A 53 5.87 0.66 0.08
CA LEU A 53 4.82 1.50 0.68
C LEU A 53 3.51 1.54 -0.12
N LYS A 54 3.56 1.25 -1.43
CA LYS A 54 2.41 1.29 -2.35
C LYS A 54 1.40 0.17 -2.04
N HIS A 55 1.92 -0.99 -1.63
CA HIS A 55 1.10 -2.07 -1.09
C HIS A 55 0.63 -1.57 0.27
N GLY A 56 -0.66 -1.31 0.39
CA GLY A 56 -1.27 -0.48 1.43
C GLY A 56 -0.92 -0.92 2.86
N LYS A 57 -1.31 -0.07 3.82
CA LYS A 57 -1.11 -0.31 5.26
C LYS A 57 -1.27 -1.79 5.60
N PRO A 58 -0.37 -2.37 6.42
CA PRO A 58 -0.53 -3.74 6.86
C PRO A 58 -1.93 -3.92 7.43
N LEU A 59 -2.57 -5.03 7.07
CA LEU A 59 -3.89 -5.37 7.59
C LEU A 59 -3.85 -5.27 9.12
N THR A 60 -4.74 -4.46 9.67
CA THR A 60 -4.97 -4.42 11.11
C THR A 60 -5.46 -5.80 11.57
N GLU A 61 -5.29 -6.11 12.85
CA GLU A 61 -5.74 -7.40 13.39
C GLU A 61 -7.25 -7.61 13.21
N ARG A 62 -8.03 -6.52 13.21
CA ARG A 62 -9.46 -6.56 12.88
C ARG A 62 -9.71 -6.92 11.42
N GLU A 63 -8.96 -6.36 10.48
CA GLU A 63 -9.07 -6.70 9.06
C GLU A 63 -8.63 -8.15 8.82
N LYS A 64 -7.55 -8.62 9.46
CA LYS A 64 -7.10 -10.02 9.38
C LYS A 64 -8.17 -10.98 9.91
N SER A 65 -8.71 -10.72 11.11
CA SER A 65 -9.80 -11.54 11.66
C SER A 65 -11.04 -11.53 10.77
N PHE A 66 -11.36 -10.39 10.14
CA PHE A 66 -12.48 -10.31 9.22
C PHE A 66 -12.24 -11.08 7.92
N ILE A 67 -11.01 -11.09 7.39
CA ILE A 67 -10.64 -11.95 6.25
C ILE A 67 -10.79 -13.41 6.63
N SER A 68 -10.26 -13.84 7.78
CA SER A 68 -10.39 -15.23 8.26
C SER A 68 -11.84 -15.67 8.39
N TYR A 69 -12.75 -14.75 8.77
CA TYR A 69 -14.19 -14.99 8.77
C TYR A 69 -14.77 -15.09 7.36
N LEU A 70 -14.34 -14.24 6.42
CA LEU A 70 -14.87 -14.18 5.05
C LEU A 70 -14.40 -15.34 4.16
N VAL A 71 -13.18 -15.84 4.36
CA VAL A 71 -12.61 -16.92 3.54
C VAL A 71 -13.58 -18.12 3.44
N PRO A 72 -14.00 -18.78 4.52
CA PRO A 72 -14.89 -19.96 4.41
C PRO A 72 -16.26 -19.64 3.78
N ILE A 73 -16.74 -18.40 3.86
CA ILE A 73 -18.05 -17.96 3.33
C ILE A 73 -17.96 -17.62 1.83
N THR A 74 -16.77 -17.22 1.38
CA THR A 74 -16.51 -16.81 0.00
C THR A 74 -15.79 -17.87 -0.83
N THR A 75 -15.35 -18.95 -0.18
CA THR A 75 -14.88 -20.18 -0.82
C THR A 75 -16.06 -20.93 -1.40
N THR A 76 -16.02 -21.18 -2.71
CA THR A 76 -17.01 -22.01 -3.39
C THR A 76 -16.89 -23.48 -2.97
N THR A 77 -17.89 -24.29 -3.28
CA THR A 77 -17.85 -25.76 -3.05
C THR A 77 -16.69 -26.46 -3.78
N ARG A 78 -16.04 -25.79 -4.74
CA ARG A 78 -14.83 -26.25 -5.43
C ARG A 78 -13.52 -25.78 -4.78
N GLY A 79 -13.58 -25.16 -3.60
CA GLY A 79 -12.39 -24.68 -2.88
C GLY A 79 -11.81 -23.37 -3.41
N GLN A 80 -12.47 -22.69 -4.35
CA GLN A 80 -11.98 -21.41 -4.90
C GLN A 80 -12.52 -20.22 -4.12
N THR A 81 -11.62 -19.44 -3.53
CA THR A 81 -11.93 -18.20 -2.80
C THR A 81 -11.94 -17.01 -3.74
N SER A 82 -13.05 -16.27 -3.79
CA SER A 82 -13.11 -15.03 -4.56
C SER A 82 -12.46 -13.87 -3.79
N TRP A 83 -11.16 -13.65 -4.00
CA TRP A 83 -10.43 -12.53 -3.39
C TRP A 83 -11.03 -11.17 -3.76
N THR A 84 -11.54 -11.00 -4.97
CA THR A 84 -12.26 -9.79 -5.38
C THR A 84 -13.45 -9.51 -4.45
N ARG A 85 -14.23 -10.54 -4.08
CA ARG A 85 -15.36 -10.41 -3.16
C ARG A 85 -14.90 -10.09 -1.74
N ILE A 86 -13.78 -10.67 -1.30
CA ILE A 86 -13.17 -10.34 0.00
C ILE A 86 -12.73 -8.87 0.03
N CYS A 87 -12.05 -8.38 -1.02
CA CYS A 87 -11.63 -6.98 -1.13
C CYS A 87 -12.83 -6.01 -1.13
N TYR A 88 -13.92 -6.33 -1.84
CA TYR A 88 -15.14 -5.52 -1.77
C TYR A 88 -15.73 -5.49 -0.37
N LYS A 89 -15.77 -6.62 0.35
CA LYS A 89 -16.29 -6.68 1.72
C LYS A 89 -15.39 -5.97 2.72
N LEU A 90 -14.07 -6.01 2.53
CA LEU A 90 -13.13 -5.22 3.32
C LEU A 90 -13.31 -3.72 3.10
N TYR A 91 -13.48 -3.31 1.83
CA TYR A 91 -13.76 -1.92 1.51
C TYR A 91 -15.10 -1.45 2.09
N ASP A 92 -16.14 -2.26 1.99
CA ASP A 92 -17.47 -1.96 2.56
C ASP A 92 -17.41 -1.77 4.09
N ARG A 93 -16.61 -2.60 4.79
CA ARG A 93 -16.55 -2.58 6.26
C ARG A 93 -15.53 -1.60 6.85
N PHE A 94 -14.39 -1.42 6.19
CA PHE A 94 -13.27 -0.63 6.71
C PHE A 94 -12.96 0.62 5.87
N HIS A 95 -13.61 0.78 4.71
CA HIS A 95 -13.34 1.85 3.74
C HIS A 95 -11.88 1.86 3.23
N VAL A 96 -11.20 0.71 3.25
CA VAL A 96 -9.82 0.53 2.77
C VAL A 96 -9.80 -0.33 1.51
N LEU A 97 -9.20 0.20 0.44
CA LEU A 97 -9.05 -0.50 -0.84
C LEU A 97 -7.71 -1.26 -0.83
N HIS A 98 -7.75 -2.54 -0.49
CA HIS A 98 -6.61 -3.43 -0.67
C HIS A 98 -6.67 -3.99 -2.10
N SER A 99 -5.63 -3.73 -2.90
CA SER A 99 -5.49 -4.35 -4.22
C SER A 99 -5.28 -5.86 -4.04
N ALA A 100 -6.18 -6.67 -4.61
CA ALA A 100 -5.95 -8.09 -4.78
C ALA A 100 -4.79 -8.27 -5.78
N ASP A 101 -3.61 -8.58 -5.28
CA ASP A 101 -2.49 -8.95 -6.15
C ASP A 101 -2.87 -10.24 -6.90
N LYS A 102 -2.74 -10.20 -8.22
CA LYS A 102 -2.89 -11.37 -9.10
C LYS A 102 -1.66 -12.25 -8.90
N THR A 103 -1.85 -13.37 -8.22
CA THR A 103 -0.99 -14.56 -8.30
C THR A 103 -1.83 -15.72 -8.80
#